data_AF-A0A4P6H410-F1
#
_entry.id   AF-A0A4P6H410-F1
#
_cell.length_a   1.000
_cell.length_b   1.000
_cell.length_c   1.000
_cell.angle_alpha   90.00
_cell.angle_beta   90.00
_cell.angle_gamma   90.00
#
_symmetry.space_group_name_H-M   'P 1'
#
loop_
_entity.id
_entity.type
_entity.pdbx_description
1 polymer ?
#
loop_
_entity_poly.entity_id
_entity_poly.type
_entity_poly.pdbx_seq_one_letter_code
_entity_poly.pdbx_strand_id
1 'polypeptide(L)'
;MFNFLRRKNLPSGSETPVPQDPKEWQRRWHQILDSYNDHPDEKPDDKGVPDPLPDMDSDFRLQFGFWFTDWKSARQARRRAFSILPRGDQMLARVEEHLSVRRKPIDADYATMVLRKGVDLTRELGAEAADPFGHVRVMENPKISPQDAFARADSPFVHLRAALGEMAAREHGQAGSAAYYFLSEPLYRLASSYDVSDWVKWPLCSHSTAGDDPTTAAYLLWNGGWSAGWDEEGLFLYDRRREFGLIR
;
A
#
# COMPACT_ATOMS: atom_id res chain seq x y z
N MET A 1 -39.77 -1.09 -31.97
CA MET A 1 -40.08 0.25 -31.44
C MET A 1 -40.16 0.15 -29.92
N PHE A 2 -39.02 0.20 -29.23
CA PHE A 2 -38.94 0.08 -27.77
C PHE A 2 -38.28 1.34 -27.20
N ASN A 3 -39.01 1.98 -26.29
CA ASN A 3 -38.71 3.28 -25.71
C ASN A 3 -37.48 3.23 -24.79
N PHE A 4 -36.57 4.15 -25.06
CA PHE A 4 -35.39 4.49 -24.27
C PHE A 4 -35.84 5.17 -22.95
N LEU A 5 -35.86 4.43 -21.84
CA LEU A 5 -36.04 5.05 -20.52
C LEU A 5 -34.71 5.62 -20.02
N ARG A 6 -34.57 6.91 -20.30
CA ARG A 6 -33.69 7.91 -19.69
C ARG A 6 -33.59 7.68 -18.17
N ARG A 7 -32.50 7.07 -17.69
CA ARG A 7 -32.17 7.08 -16.25
C ARG A 7 -31.89 8.53 -15.85
N LYS A 8 -32.76 9.06 -14.99
CA LYS A 8 -32.63 10.38 -14.38
C LYS A 8 -31.39 10.41 -13.49
N ASN A 9 -30.56 11.44 -13.69
CA ASN A 9 -29.50 11.86 -12.79
C ASN A 9 -30.01 11.93 -11.35
N LEU A 10 -29.34 11.21 -10.45
CA LEU A 10 -29.40 11.48 -9.01
C LEU A 10 -28.26 12.44 -8.68
N PRO A 11 -28.47 13.44 -7.80
CA PRO A 11 -27.43 14.42 -7.47
C PRO A 11 -26.30 13.73 -6.71
N SER A 12 -25.06 13.92 -7.16
CA SER A 12 -23.87 13.57 -6.38
C SER A 12 -23.92 14.36 -5.07
N GLY A 13 -23.73 13.65 -3.96
CA GLY A 13 -23.50 14.28 -2.66
C GLY A 13 -22.31 15.23 -2.78
N SER A 14 -22.38 16.36 -2.09
CA SER A 14 -21.40 17.44 -2.07
C SER A 14 -19.95 16.95 -2.08
N GLU A 15 -19.37 16.81 -3.27
CA GLU A 15 -17.95 16.59 -3.49
C GLU A 15 -17.27 17.90 -3.11
N THR A 16 -16.72 17.95 -1.89
CA THR A 16 -15.71 18.95 -1.59
C THR A 16 -14.60 18.74 -2.62
N PRO A 17 -14.20 19.77 -3.40
CA PRO A 17 -13.15 19.60 -4.39
C PRO A 17 -11.90 19.03 -3.69
N VAL A 18 -11.45 17.86 -4.14
CA VAL A 18 -10.17 17.31 -3.71
C VAL A 18 -9.09 18.29 -4.17
N PRO A 19 -8.32 18.89 -3.25
CA PRO A 19 -7.22 19.77 -3.63
C PRO A 19 -6.30 19.09 -4.64
N GLN A 20 -5.84 19.80 -5.66
CA GLN A 20 -4.99 19.22 -6.71
C GLN A 20 -3.49 19.43 -6.43
N ASP A 21 -3.13 19.96 -5.26
CA ASP A 21 -1.76 20.28 -4.87
C ASP A 21 -1.30 19.39 -3.69
N PRO A 22 -0.30 18.50 -3.90
CA PRO A 22 0.32 17.72 -2.82
C PRO A 22 0.76 18.55 -1.62
N LYS A 23 1.22 19.79 -1.84
CA LYS A 23 1.62 20.68 -0.74
C LYS A 23 0.42 21.12 0.09
N GLU A 24 -0.76 21.29 -0.51
CA GLU A 24 -1.98 21.57 0.25
C GLU A 24 -2.39 20.37 1.12
N TRP A 25 -2.29 19.15 0.59
CA TRP A 25 -2.52 17.94 1.39
C TRP A 25 -1.52 17.81 2.53
N GLN A 26 -0.23 18.09 2.29
CA GLN A 26 0.81 18.09 3.31
C GLN A 26 0.49 19.08 4.45
N ARG A 27 0.17 20.33 4.11
CA ARG A 27 -0.28 21.33 5.11
C ARG A 27 -1.50 20.84 5.87
N ARG A 28 -2.48 20.25 5.16
CA ARG A 28 -3.71 19.78 5.77
C ARG A 28 -3.48 18.61 6.73
N TRP A 29 -2.55 17.72 6.41
CA TRP A 29 -2.16 16.61 7.26
C TRP A 29 -1.49 17.10 8.55
N HIS A 30 -0.58 18.08 8.48
CA HIS A 30 -0.05 18.73 9.69
C HIS A 30 -1.15 19.37 10.54
N GLN A 31 -2.05 20.15 9.94
CA GLN A 31 -3.17 20.77 10.65
C GLN A 31 -4.09 19.74 11.32
N ILE A 32 -4.24 18.55 10.72
CA ILE A 32 -5.02 17.47 11.31
C ILE A 32 -4.32 16.96 12.57
N LEU A 33 -3.02 16.67 12.52
CA LEU A 33 -2.26 16.27 13.70
C LEU A 33 -2.29 17.35 14.79
N ASP A 34 -2.07 18.61 14.42
CA ASP A 34 -2.12 19.77 15.33
C ASP A 34 -3.48 19.94 16.03
N SER A 35 -4.57 19.47 15.41
CA SER A 35 -5.91 19.58 16.00
C SER A 35 -6.19 18.58 17.12
N TYR A 36 -5.26 17.67 17.41
CA TYR A 36 -5.39 16.66 18.45
C TYR A 36 -4.30 16.80 19.52
N ASN A 37 -4.72 17.22 20.72
CA ASN A 37 -3.81 17.42 21.85
C ASN A 37 -3.23 16.11 22.41
N ASP A 38 -3.83 14.96 22.09
CA ASP A 38 -3.41 13.64 22.52
C ASP A 38 -2.44 12.94 21.54
N HIS A 39 -2.10 13.59 20.42
CA HIS A 39 -1.06 13.08 19.50
C HIS A 39 0.32 13.11 20.19
N PRO A 40 1.12 12.02 20.10
CA PRO A 40 2.37 11.87 20.84
C PRO A 40 3.54 12.65 20.22
N ASP A 41 3.33 13.89 19.75
CA ASP A 41 4.45 14.73 19.28
C ASP A 41 5.51 14.81 20.39
N GLU A 42 6.68 14.20 20.16
CA GLU A 42 7.72 14.01 21.20
C GLU A 42 8.33 15.35 21.63
N LYS A 43 8.29 16.36 20.76
CA LYS A 43 8.84 17.69 21.01
C LYS A 43 7.77 18.76 20.76
N PRO A 44 7.60 19.73 21.66
CA PRO A 44 6.71 20.88 21.44
C PRO A 44 7.01 21.63 20.13
N ASP A 45 8.28 21.64 19.71
CA ASP A 45 8.76 22.31 18.50
C ASP A 45 8.42 21.56 17.20
N ASP A 46 7.97 20.30 17.27
CA ASP A 46 7.50 19.54 16.11
C ASP A 46 6.03 19.87 15.76
N LYS A 47 5.33 20.63 16.62
CA LYS A 47 3.96 21.09 16.36
C LYS A 47 3.94 22.27 15.39
N GLY A 48 2.85 22.35 14.63
CA GLY A 48 2.66 23.37 13.60
C GLY A 48 2.94 22.87 12.19
N VAL A 49 2.61 23.71 11.22
CA VAL A 49 2.87 23.49 9.80
C VAL A 49 4.22 24.14 9.47
N PRO A 50 5.24 23.39 9.01
CA PRO A 50 6.52 23.96 8.62
C PRO A 50 6.38 25.02 7.52
N ASP A 51 7.18 26.09 7.61
CA ASP A 51 7.33 27.10 6.56
C ASP A 51 8.83 27.42 6.35
N PRO A 52 9.43 26.99 5.21
CA PRO A 52 8.79 26.28 4.10
C PRO A 52 8.41 24.84 4.47
N LEU A 53 7.45 24.26 3.72
CA LEU A 53 7.19 22.83 3.79
C LEU A 53 8.41 22.03 3.32
N PRO A 54 8.84 20.99 4.07
CA PRO A 54 9.86 20.06 3.61
C PRO A 54 9.34 19.20 2.45
N ASP A 55 10.26 18.53 1.76
CA ASP A 55 9.89 17.46 0.84
C ASP A 55 9.32 16.27 1.62
N MET A 56 8.45 15.47 1.01
CA MET A 56 7.74 14.39 1.72
C MET A 56 8.70 13.31 2.27
N ASP A 57 9.85 13.09 1.63
CA ASP A 57 10.90 12.17 2.08
C ASP A 57 11.68 12.65 3.32
N SER A 58 11.54 13.93 3.66
CA SER A 58 12.15 14.57 4.84
C SER A 58 11.12 15.06 5.87
N ASP A 59 9.82 14.96 5.55
CA ASP A 59 8.72 15.24 6.49
C ASP A 59 8.45 14.06 7.44
N PHE A 60 9.38 13.86 8.40
CA PHE A 60 9.28 12.75 9.34
C PHE A 60 8.00 12.77 10.18
N ARG A 61 7.46 13.96 10.47
CA ARG A 61 6.22 14.07 11.23
C ARG A 61 5.05 13.42 10.49
N LEU A 62 4.91 13.68 9.19
CA LEU A 62 3.85 13.05 8.40
C LEU A 62 4.15 11.60 8.01
N GLN A 63 5.43 11.24 7.90
CA GLN A 63 5.85 9.86 7.68
C GLN A 63 5.44 8.91 8.80
N PHE A 64 5.39 9.38 10.06
CA PHE A 64 5.12 8.52 11.22
C PHE A 64 3.84 8.85 11.99
N GLY A 65 3.44 10.12 12.06
CA GLY A 65 2.43 10.61 13.02
C GLY A 65 1.06 9.93 12.93
N PHE A 66 0.66 9.46 11.75
CA PHE A 66 -0.64 8.81 11.57
C PHE A 66 -0.66 7.32 11.94
N TRP A 67 0.50 6.68 12.09
CA TRP A 67 0.61 5.22 12.22
C TRP A 67 0.69 4.73 13.66
N PHE A 68 1.02 5.60 14.60
CA PHE A 68 0.90 5.31 16.02
C PHE A 68 -0.56 5.06 16.41
N THR A 69 -0.83 3.97 17.13
CA THR A 69 -2.19 3.51 17.51
C THR A 69 -2.51 3.68 18.99
N ASP A 70 -1.56 4.19 19.77
CA ASP A 70 -1.61 4.36 21.22
C ASP A 70 -2.34 5.63 21.69
N TRP A 71 -2.63 6.57 20.77
CA TRP A 71 -3.39 7.78 21.07
C TRP A 71 -4.87 7.68 20.67
N LYS A 72 -5.75 8.27 21.50
CA LYS A 72 -7.21 8.03 21.46
C LYS A 72 -7.84 8.49 20.15
N SER A 73 -7.35 9.61 19.62
CA SER A 73 -7.88 10.24 18.41
C SER A 73 -7.28 9.71 17.10
N ALA A 74 -6.36 8.73 17.14
CA ALA A 74 -5.59 8.26 15.98
C ALA A 74 -6.45 7.88 14.77
N ARG A 75 -7.48 7.06 14.99
CA ARG A 75 -8.41 6.62 13.94
C ARG A 75 -9.19 7.78 13.32
N GLN A 76 -9.57 8.77 14.14
CA GLN A 76 -10.29 9.95 13.64
C GLN A 76 -9.35 10.87 12.83
N ALA A 77 -8.08 10.98 13.24
CA ALA A 77 -7.07 11.71 12.50
C ALA A 77 -6.82 11.09 11.12
N ARG A 78 -6.58 9.78 11.05
CA ARG A 78 -6.45 9.06 9.76
C ARG A 78 -7.68 9.23 8.88
N ARG A 79 -8.89 9.14 9.45
CA ARG A 79 -10.13 9.36 8.69
C ARG A 79 -10.18 10.75 8.03
N ARG A 80 -9.77 11.80 8.74
CA ARG A 80 -9.70 13.17 8.19
C ARG A 80 -8.57 13.32 7.16
N ALA A 81 -7.45 12.65 7.37
CA ALA A 81 -6.29 12.72 6.48
C ALA A 81 -6.59 12.07 5.13
N PHE A 82 -7.29 10.93 5.12
CA PHE A 82 -7.67 10.24 3.89
C PHE A 82 -8.90 10.85 3.20
N SER A 83 -9.79 11.55 3.91
CA SER A 83 -11.01 12.12 3.30
C SER A 83 -10.77 13.18 2.23
N ILE A 84 -9.54 13.71 2.13
CA ILE A 84 -9.17 14.73 1.13
C ILE A 84 -8.51 14.11 -0.11
N LEU A 85 -8.41 12.78 -0.19
CA LEU A 85 -7.73 12.07 -1.27
C LEU A 85 -8.73 11.29 -2.14
N PRO A 86 -8.45 11.10 -3.44
CA PRO A 86 -9.25 10.20 -4.28
C PRO A 86 -9.22 8.78 -3.69
N ARG A 87 -10.37 8.10 -3.62
CA ARG A 87 -10.50 6.74 -3.06
C ARG A 87 -9.97 6.59 -1.63
N GLY A 88 -9.87 7.69 -0.89
CA GLY A 88 -9.27 7.70 0.44
C GLY A 88 -10.01 6.84 1.47
N ASP A 89 -11.33 6.68 1.33
CA ASP A 89 -12.13 5.78 2.16
C ASP A 89 -11.73 4.30 1.99
N GLN A 90 -11.49 3.86 0.75
CA GLN A 90 -11.07 2.50 0.42
C GLN A 90 -9.61 2.24 0.85
N MET A 91 -8.72 3.20 0.63
CA MET A 91 -7.34 3.12 1.12
C MET A 91 -7.29 3.09 2.66
N LEU A 92 -8.08 3.94 3.33
CA LEU A 92 -8.18 3.95 4.79
C LEU A 92 -8.68 2.60 5.32
N ALA A 93 -9.63 1.95 4.65
CA ALA A 93 -10.09 0.62 5.06
C ALA A 93 -8.93 -0.39 5.11
N ARG A 94 -8.03 -0.37 4.13
CA ARG A 94 -6.82 -1.21 4.11
C ARG A 94 -5.81 -0.83 5.19
N VAL A 95 -5.62 0.46 5.45
CA VAL A 95 -4.77 0.93 6.56
C VAL A 95 -5.30 0.43 7.90
N GLU A 96 -6.59 0.60 8.18
CA GLU A 96 -7.18 0.14 9.44
C GLU A 96 -7.19 -1.40 9.55
N GLU A 97 -7.39 -2.11 8.44
CA GLU A 97 -7.22 -3.56 8.39
C GLU A 97 -5.79 -3.94 8.80
N HIS A 98 -4.78 -3.36 8.16
CA HIS A 98 -3.37 -3.62 8.48
C HIS A 98 -3.03 -3.35 9.95
N LEU A 99 -3.44 -2.21 10.48
CA LEU A 99 -3.18 -1.83 11.88
C LEU A 99 -3.91 -2.73 12.89
N SER A 100 -4.99 -3.40 12.49
CA SER A 100 -5.76 -4.31 13.34
C SER A 100 -5.30 -5.76 13.28
N VAL A 101 -4.63 -6.17 12.19
CA VAL A 101 -4.28 -7.56 11.92
C VAL A 101 -3.03 -7.96 12.70
N ARG A 102 -3.14 -9.01 13.51
CA ARG A 102 -1.97 -9.73 14.02
C ARG A 102 -1.44 -10.64 12.92
N ARG A 103 -0.17 -10.46 12.55
CA ARG A 103 0.53 -11.35 11.60
C ARG A 103 0.41 -12.82 12.04
N LYS A 104 0.22 -13.71 11.08
CA LYS A 104 0.10 -15.15 11.31
C LYS A 104 0.92 -15.90 10.28
N PRO A 105 1.75 -16.88 10.68
CA PRO A 105 2.51 -17.66 9.73
C PRO A 105 1.55 -18.43 8.80
N ILE A 106 1.91 -18.49 7.53
CA ILE A 106 1.32 -19.41 6.57
C ILE A 106 2.35 -20.48 6.18
N ASP A 107 1.89 -21.66 5.79
CA ASP A 107 2.77 -22.72 5.28
C ASP A 107 3.22 -22.44 3.83
N ALA A 108 4.21 -23.21 3.38
CA ALA A 108 4.84 -23.02 2.08
C ALA A 108 3.88 -23.35 0.92
N ASP A 109 2.97 -24.30 1.10
CA ASP A 109 2.00 -24.69 0.06
C ASP A 109 1.00 -23.56 -0.17
N TYR A 110 0.46 -22.98 0.90
CA TYR A 110 -0.43 -21.83 0.83
C TYR A 110 0.30 -20.59 0.30
N ALA A 111 1.54 -20.32 0.75
CA ALA A 111 2.35 -19.24 0.21
C ALA A 111 2.59 -19.41 -1.31
N THR A 112 2.88 -20.63 -1.76
CA THR A 112 3.06 -20.93 -3.18
C THR A 112 1.78 -20.66 -3.96
N MET A 113 0.62 -21.10 -3.46
CA MET A 113 -0.67 -20.80 -4.09
C MET A 113 -0.95 -19.29 -4.18
N VAL A 114 -0.68 -18.54 -3.10
CA VAL A 114 -0.85 -17.08 -3.07
C VAL A 114 0.06 -16.39 -4.09
N LEU A 115 1.34 -16.78 -4.14
CA LEU A 115 2.30 -16.24 -5.12
C LEU A 115 1.81 -16.47 -6.55
N ARG A 116 1.45 -17.72 -6.89
CA ARG A 116 0.98 -18.08 -8.23
C ARG A 116 -0.25 -17.28 -8.64
N LYS A 117 -1.23 -17.15 -7.74
CA LYS A 117 -2.42 -16.34 -7.99
C LYS A 117 -2.06 -14.88 -8.27
N GLY A 118 -1.18 -14.29 -7.47
CA GLY A 118 -0.74 -12.91 -7.66
C GLY A 118 -0.02 -12.68 -8.99
N VAL A 119 0.87 -13.61 -9.37
CA VAL A 119 1.61 -13.57 -10.63
C VAL A 119 0.66 -13.71 -11.82
N ASP A 120 -0.30 -14.63 -11.74
CA ASP A 120 -1.31 -14.81 -12.80
C ASP A 120 -2.16 -13.55 -12.99
N LEU A 121 -2.67 -12.96 -11.90
CA LEU A 121 -3.40 -11.69 -11.95
C LEU A 121 -2.54 -10.54 -12.50
N THR A 122 -1.25 -10.49 -12.14
CA THR A 122 -0.31 -9.49 -12.68
C THR A 122 -0.16 -9.63 -14.19
N ARG A 123 -0.07 -10.86 -14.68
CA ARG A 123 0.00 -11.17 -16.11
C ARG A 123 -1.31 -10.84 -16.84
N GLU A 124 -2.46 -11.12 -16.23
CA GLU A 124 -3.78 -10.77 -16.80
C GLU A 124 -3.96 -9.25 -16.98
N LEU A 125 -3.30 -8.44 -16.16
CA LEU A 125 -3.24 -6.98 -16.30
C LEU A 125 -2.26 -6.50 -17.40
N GLY A 126 -1.56 -7.43 -18.06
CA GLY A 126 -0.61 -7.13 -19.13
C GLY A 126 0.77 -6.67 -18.64
N ALA A 127 1.07 -6.78 -17.35
CA ALA A 127 2.41 -6.54 -16.83
C ALA A 127 3.32 -7.74 -17.09
N GLU A 128 4.62 -7.46 -17.27
CA GLU A 128 5.63 -8.51 -17.31
C GLU A 128 5.67 -9.25 -15.97
N ALA A 129 5.57 -10.57 -16.05
CA ALA A 129 5.49 -11.46 -14.90
C ALA A 129 6.04 -12.84 -15.26
N ALA A 130 6.55 -13.56 -14.27
CA ALA A 130 6.99 -14.94 -14.42
C ALA A 130 5.84 -15.89 -14.84
N ASP A 131 6.17 -17.11 -15.27
CA ASP A 131 5.17 -18.15 -15.49
C ASP A 131 4.56 -18.58 -14.13
N PRO A 132 3.25 -18.35 -13.88
CA PRO A 132 2.62 -18.73 -12.61
C PRO A 132 2.52 -20.26 -12.43
N PHE A 133 2.66 -21.04 -13.50
CA PHE A 133 2.61 -22.51 -13.42
C PHE A 133 4.01 -23.15 -13.31
N GLY A 134 5.06 -22.33 -13.36
CA GLY A 134 6.44 -22.77 -13.15
C GLY A 134 6.70 -23.38 -11.77
N HIS A 135 7.85 -24.02 -11.65
CA HIS A 135 8.35 -24.50 -10.37
C HIS A 135 8.66 -23.31 -9.44
N VAL A 136 8.18 -23.37 -8.20
CA VAL A 136 8.47 -22.37 -7.16
C VAL A 136 9.45 -22.97 -6.17
N ARG A 137 10.67 -22.41 -6.11
CA ARG A 137 11.68 -22.85 -5.15
C ARG A 137 11.34 -22.32 -3.76
N VAL A 138 11.38 -23.16 -2.73
CA VAL A 138 11.21 -22.72 -1.33
C VAL A 138 12.60 -22.67 -0.69
N MET A 139 13.02 -21.48 -0.29
CA MET A 139 14.33 -21.23 0.33
C MET A 139 14.16 -21.09 1.85
N GLU A 140 14.85 -21.94 2.59
CA GLU A 140 14.81 -21.96 4.06
C GLU A 140 16.00 -21.21 4.68
N ASN A 141 15.72 -20.29 5.60
CA ASN A 141 16.72 -19.71 6.49
C ASN A 141 17.15 -20.76 7.57
N PRO A 142 18.45 -21.03 7.81
CA PRO A 142 19.63 -20.21 7.47
C PRO A 142 20.49 -20.72 6.31
N LYS A 143 19.99 -21.61 5.44
CA LYS A 143 20.82 -22.23 4.40
C LYS A 143 21.32 -21.21 3.36
N ILE A 144 20.54 -20.16 3.13
CA ILE A 144 20.84 -19.07 2.18
C ILE A 144 20.53 -17.75 2.88
N SER A 145 21.46 -16.79 2.85
CA SER A 145 21.19 -15.46 3.42
C SER A 145 20.18 -14.69 2.56
N PRO A 146 19.41 -13.73 3.11
CA PRO A 146 18.54 -12.90 2.30
C PRO A 146 19.32 -12.12 1.23
N GLN A 147 20.52 -11.66 1.57
CA GLN A 147 21.37 -10.93 0.64
C GLN A 147 21.76 -11.80 -0.57
N ASP A 148 22.10 -13.07 -0.34
CA ASP A 148 22.46 -13.99 -1.43
C ASP A 148 21.23 -14.37 -2.26
N ALA A 149 20.09 -14.64 -1.60
CA ALA A 149 18.84 -15.00 -2.28
C ALA A 149 18.35 -13.89 -3.22
N PHE A 150 18.52 -12.63 -2.83
CA PHE A 150 18.05 -11.46 -3.58
C PHE A 150 19.14 -10.72 -4.36
N ALA A 151 20.38 -11.25 -4.42
CA ALA A 151 21.48 -10.59 -5.12
C ALA A 151 21.25 -10.43 -6.63
N ARG A 152 20.43 -11.31 -7.22
CA ARG A 152 20.10 -11.36 -8.65
C ARG A 152 18.60 -11.56 -8.90
N ALA A 153 17.79 -11.26 -7.90
CA ALA A 153 16.36 -11.47 -7.96
C ALA A 153 15.63 -10.18 -7.69
N ASP A 154 14.57 -9.95 -8.45
CA ASP A 154 13.62 -8.88 -8.19
C ASP A 154 12.35 -9.43 -7.54
N SER A 155 11.49 -8.51 -7.08
CA SER A 155 10.13 -8.89 -6.74
C SER A 155 9.40 -9.38 -8.00
N PRO A 156 8.64 -10.48 -7.96
CA PRO A 156 7.78 -10.88 -9.07
C PRO A 156 6.68 -9.86 -9.40
N PHE A 157 6.51 -8.83 -8.55
CA PHE A 157 5.55 -7.74 -8.72
C PHE A 157 6.22 -6.42 -9.12
N VAL A 158 7.51 -6.40 -9.48
CA VAL A 158 8.27 -5.16 -9.75
C VAL A 158 7.67 -4.34 -10.91
N HIS A 159 7.27 -5.00 -11.99
CA HIS A 159 6.68 -4.32 -13.15
C HIS A 159 5.26 -3.81 -12.86
N LEU A 160 4.49 -4.54 -12.05
CA LEU A 160 3.21 -4.04 -11.55
C LEU A 160 3.41 -2.77 -10.72
N ARG A 161 4.35 -2.78 -9.77
CA ARG A 161 4.68 -1.62 -8.94
C ARG A 161 5.07 -0.42 -9.78
N ALA A 162 5.90 -0.62 -10.81
CA ALA A 162 6.28 0.45 -11.73
C ALA A 162 5.07 1.05 -12.46
N ALA A 163 4.06 0.23 -12.78
CA ALA A 163 2.86 0.67 -13.48
C ALA A 163 1.82 1.37 -12.58
N LEU A 164 1.84 1.18 -11.26
CA LEU A 164 0.78 1.67 -10.35
C LEU A 164 0.56 3.19 -10.43
N GLY A 165 1.63 3.99 -10.59
CA GLY A 165 1.52 5.44 -10.72
C GLY A 165 0.79 5.85 -12.00
N GLU A 166 1.08 5.19 -13.12
CA GLU A 166 0.37 5.42 -14.39
C GLU A 166 -1.07 4.92 -14.34
N MET A 167 -1.32 3.82 -13.63
CA MET A 167 -2.68 3.32 -13.41
C MET A 167 -3.51 4.32 -12.60
N ALA A 168 -2.96 4.87 -11.51
CA ALA A 168 -3.61 5.93 -10.75
C ALA A 168 -3.89 7.17 -11.61
N ALA A 169 -2.96 7.55 -12.48
CA ALA A 169 -3.14 8.65 -13.42
C ALA A 169 -4.25 8.37 -14.45
N ARG A 170 -4.37 7.13 -14.93
CA ARG A 170 -5.45 6.72 -15.85
C ARG A 170 -6.83 6.78 -15.19
N GLU A 171 -6.94 6.35 -13.94
CA GLU A 171 -8.21 6.30 -13.20
C GLU A 171 -8.69 7.67 -12.72
N HIS A 172 -7.75 8.53 -12.28
CA HIS A 172 -8.09 9.77 -11.56
C HIS A 172 -7.36 11.02 -12.10
N GLY A 173 -6.73 10.94 -13.27
CA GLY A 173 -6.01 12.05 -13.88
C GLY A 173 -4.83 12.53 -13.03
N GLN A 174 -4.58 13.84 -13.06
CA GLN A 174 -3.50 14.47 -12.28
C GLN A 174 -3.66 14.25 -10.77
N ALA A 175 -4.90 14.26 -10.26
CA ALA A 175 -5.19 14.00 -8.85
C ALA A 175 -4.72 12.60 -8.41
N GLY A 176 -4.93 11.59 -9.26
CA GLY A 176 -4.50 10.22 -9.00
C GLY A 176 -2.99 10.08 -8.93
N SER A 177 -2.29 10.61 -9.93
CA SER A 177 -0.83 10.64 -9.96
C SER A 177 -0.26 11.38 -8.73
N ALA A 178 -0.79 12.57 -8.44
CA ALA A 178 -0.39 13.37 -7.29
C ALA A 178 -0.60 12.60 -5.97
N ALA A 179 -1.75 11.97 -5.78
CA ALA A 179 -2.06 11.21 -4.56
C ALA A 179 -1.14 9.98 -4.42
N TYR A 180 -0.85 9.29 -5.52
CA TYR A 180 0.06 8.15 -5.54
C TYR A 180 1.45 8.54 -5.01
N TYR A 181 2.05 9.61 -5.55
CA TYR A 181 3.39 10.05 -5.13
C TYR A 181 3.40 10.70 -3.75
N PHE A 182 2.37 11.46 -3.39
CA PHE A 182 2.22 12.04 -2.05
C PHE A 182 2.20 10.96 -0.96
N LEU A 183 1.54 9.83 -1.23
CA LEU A 183 1.39 8.72 -0.27
C LEU A 183 2.58 7.76 -0.24
N SER A 184 3.52 7.82 -1.17
CA SER A 184 4.62 6.84 -1.30
C SER A 184 5.41 6.68 0.00
N GLU A 185 5.93 7.78 0.55
CA GLU A 185 6.74 7.74 1.77
C GLU A 185 5.91 7.49 3.03
N PRO A 186 4.78 8.19 3.28
CA PRO A 186 3.95 7.90 4.44
C PRO A 186 3.50 6.42 4.50
N LEU A 187 3.02 5.86 3.40
CA LEU A 187 2.57 4.46 3.38
C LEU A 187 3.72 3.45 3.38
N TYR A 188 4.89 3.79 2.83
CA TYR A 188 6.07 2.95 3.03
C TYR A 188 6.42 2.85 4.53
N ARG A 189 6.37 3.97 5.24
CA ARG A 189 6.69 4.06 6.67
C ARG A 189 5.68 3.40 7.61
N LEU A 190 4.46 3.14 7.15
CA LEU A 190 3.47 2.33 7.88
C LEU A 190 4.02 0.94 8.26
N ALA A 191 4.82 0.32 7.38
CA ALA A 191 5.29 -1.05 7.57
C ALA A 191 6.75 -1.31 7.15
N SER A 192 7.46 -0.28 6.69
CA SER A 192 8.77 -0.37 6.02
C SER A 192 8.76 -1.41 4.89
N SER A 193 7.66 -1.44 4.12
CA SER A 193 7.43 -2.44 3.07
C SER A 193 6.58 -1.86 1.94
N TYR A 194 7.09 -2.01 0.72
CA TYR A 194 6.32 -1.67 -0.47
C TYR A 194 5.14 -2.62 -0.69
N ASP A 195 5.21 -3.88 -0.22
CA ASP A 195 4.10 -4.83 -0.38
C ASP A 195 2.84 -4.35 0.37
N VAL A 196 3.02 -3.69 1.51
CA VAL A 196 1.93 -3.06 2.26
C VAL A 196 1.51 -1.75 1.61
N SER A 197 2.48 -0.89 1.25
CA SER A 197 2.20 0.41 0.62
C SER A 197 1.41 0.27 -0.68
N ASP A 198 1.84 -0.63 -1.57
CA ASP A 198 1.19 -0.88 -2.86
C ASP A 198 -0.20 -1.49 -2.69
N TRP A 199 -0.35 -2.41 -1.73
CA TRP A 199 -1.66 -2.93 -1.36
C TRP A 199 -2.58 -1.81 -0.85
N VAL A 200 -2.13 -0.93 0.03
CA VAL A 200 -2.97 0.19 0.48
C VAL A 200 -3.35 1.12 -0.69
N LYS A 201 -2.43 1.37 -1.64
CA LYS A 201 -2.67 2.26 -2.79
C LYS A 201 -3.51 1.64 -3.91
N TRP A 202 -3.64 0.32 -4.00
CA TRP A 202 -4.36 -0.34 -5.10
C TRP A 202 -5.75 0.23 -5.42
N PRO A 203 -6.60 0.60 -4.44
CA PRO A 203 -7.90 1.24 -4.73
C PRO A 203 -7.82 2.54 -5.53
N LEU A 204 -6.68 3.24 -5.49
CA LEU A 204 -6.39 4.42 -6.31
C LEU A 204 -6.02 4.05 -7.76
N CYS A 205 -5.51 2.84 -7.98
CA CYS A 205 -4.96 2.38 -9.26
C CYS A 205 -5.94 1.54 -10.08
N SER A 206 -6.99 0.99 -9.46
CA SER A 206 -7.93 0.09 -10.15
C SER A 206 -9.31 0.07 -9.48
N HIS A 207 -10.33 -0.32 -10.26
CA HIS A 207 -11.68 -0.63 -9.78
C HIS A 207 -11.92 -2.13 -9.52
N SER A 208 -10.89 -2.97 -9.70
CA SER A 208 -10.95 -4.41 -9.46
C SER A 208 -11.37 -4.72 -8.02
N THR A 209 -12.13 -5.82 -7.86
CA THR A 209 -12.49 -6.31 -6.53
C THR A 209 -11.26 -6.83 -5.79
N ALA A 210 -11.36 -7.02 -4.46
CA ALA A 210 -10.28 -7.61 -3.68
C ALA A 210 -9.89 -9.04 -4.14
N GLY A 211 -10.80 -9.76 -4.83
CA GLY A 211 -10.53 -11.08 -5.39
C GLY A 211 -9.56 -11.07 -6.58
N ASP A 212 -9.51 -9.94 -7.28
CA ASP A 212 -8.80 -9.70 -8.55
C ASP A 212 -7.67 -8.68 -8.38
N ASP A 213 -7.23 -8.49 -7.13
CA ASP A 213 -6.16 -7.56 -6.77
C ASP A 213 -4.82 -8.32 -6.63
N PRO A 214 -3.88 -8.15 -7.58
CA PRO A 214 -2.57 -8.81 -7.50
C PRO A 214 -1.74 -8.35 -6.29
N THR A 215 -1.92 -7.13 -5.80
CA THR A 215 -1.17 -6.60 -4.64
C THR A 215 -1.54 -7.30 -3.34
N THR A 216 -2.75 -7.87 -3.27
CA THR A 216 -3.18 -8.69 -2.13
C THR A 216 -2.28 -9.91 -1.95
N ALA A 217 -1.73 -10.49 -3.02
CA ALA A 217 -0.81 -11.62 -2.91
C ALA A 217 0.50 -11.21 -2.21
N ALA A 218 1.12 -10.10 -2.62
CA ALA A 218 2.32 -9.58 -1.99
C ALA A 218 2.09 -9.27 -0.50
N TYR A 219 0.96 -8.63 -0.18
CA TYR A 219 0.57 -8.33 1.20
C TYR A 219 0.40 -9.60 2.05
N LEU A 220 -0.32 -10.61 1.54
CA LEU A 220 -0.55 -11.87 2.26
C LEU A 220 0.75 -12.66 2.49
N LEU A 221 1.65 -12.68 1.50
CA LEU A 221 2.97 -13.31 1.65
C LEU A 221 3.77 -12.61 2.74
N TRP A 222 3.88 -11.28 2.69
CA TRP A 222 4.58 -10.50 3.69
C TRP A 222 3.97 -10.69 5.09
N ASN A 223 2.65 -10.64 5.20
CA ASN A 223 1.94 -10.84 6.46
C ASN A 223 2.11 -12.28 7.00
N GLY A 224 2.29 -13.24 6.09
CA GLY A 224 2.54 -14.65 6.33
C GLY A 224 3.99 -15.01 6.67
N GLY A 225 4.92 -14.05 6.57
CA GLY A 225 6.35 -14.25 6.82
C GLY A 225 7.15 -14.76 5.63
N TRP A 226 6.74 -14.42 4.41
CA TRP A 226 7.42 -14.80 3.18
C TRP A 226 7.83 -13.56 2.39
N SER A 227 8.96 -13.66 1.69
CA SER A 227 9.32 -12.73 0.62
C SER A 227 9.45 -13.51 -0.67
N ALA A 228 8.76 -13.06 -1.72
CA ALA A 228 8.84 -13.68 -3.03
C ALA A 228 9.93 -13.01 -3.86
N GLY A 229 10.63 -13.82 -4.66
CA GLY A 229 11.60 -13.34 -5.64
C GLY A 229 11.45 -14.04 -6.98
N TRP A 230 11.98 -13.38 -8.00
CA TRP A 230 12.03 -13.86 -9.38
C TRP A 230 13.44 -13.62 -9.93
N ASP A 231 14.10 -14.71 -10.34
CA ASP A 231 15.41 -14.69 -10.99
C ASP A 231 15.41 -15.56 -12.26
N GLU A 232 16.60 -15.79 -12.84
CA GLU A 232 16.80 -16.61 -14.03
C GLU A 232 16.35 -18.08 -13.87
N GLU A 233 16.31 -18.61 -12.64
CA GLU A 233 15.82 -19.96 -12.33
C GLU A 233 14.29 -19.99 -12.11
N GLY A 234 13.65 -18.83 -12.07
CA GLY A 234 12.21 -18.66 -11.92
C GLY A 234 11.80 -18.14 -10.54
N LEU A 235 10.58 -18.49 -10.14
CA LEU A 235 9.99 -18.01 -8.89
C LEU A 235 10.59 -18.71 -7.67
N PHE A 236 10.73 -17.95 -6.58
CA PHE A 236 11.03 -18.52 -5.28
C PHE A 236 10.31 -17.80 -4.13
N LEU A 237 10.21 -18.51 -3.00
CA LEU A 237 9.73 -18.01 -1.73
C LEU A 237 10.83 -18.15 -0.69
N TYR A 238 11.21 -17.03 -0.08
CA TYR A 238 12.19 -16.97 1.01
C TYR A 238 11.45 -16.92 2.36
N ASP A 239 11.75 -17.87 3.24
CA ASP A 239 11.14 -17.97 4.57
C ASP A 239 11.74 -16.95 5.56
N ARG A 240 10.91 -15.98 5.96
CA ARG A 240 11.23 -14.94 6.96
C ARG A 240 10.42 -15.08 8.23
N ARG A 241 9.68 -16.18 8.42
CA ARG A 241 8.78 -16.36 9.57
C ARG A 241 9.53 -16.27 10.89
N ARG A 242 10.78 -16.75 10.97
CA ARG A 242 11.65 -16.57 12.15
C ARG A 242 12.05 -15.13 12.39
N GLU A 243 12.50 -14.43 11.34
CA GLU A 243 12.85 -13.00 11.40
C GLU A 243 11.67 -12.15 11.88
N PHE A 244 10.45 -12.51 11.46
CA PHE A 244 9.22 -11.84 11.88
C PHE A 244 8.66 -12.33 13.22
N GLY A 245 9.35 -13.25 13.92
CA GLY A 245 8.89 -13.80 15.20
C GLY A 245 7.58 -14.58 15.11
N LEU A 246 7.23 -15.10 13.93
CA LEU A 246 6.00 -15.87 13.68
C LEU A 246 6.16 -17.35 14.03
N ILE A 247 7.39 -17.86 13.98
CA ILE A 247 7.77 -19.22 14.38
C ILE A 247 9.05 -19.18 15.22
N ARG A 248 9.27 -20.22 16.02
CA ARG A 248 10.46 -20.37 16.88
C ARG A 248 11.65 -20.99 16.14
#